data_AF-A0A1Y3EEE0-F1
#
_entry.id   AF-A0A1Y3EEE0-F1
#
_cell.length_a   1.000
_cell.length_b   1.000
_cell.length_c   1.000
_cell.angle_alpha   90.00
_cell.angle_beta   90.00
_cell.angle_gamma   90.00
#
_symmetry.space_group_name_H-M   'P 1'
#
loop_
_entity.id
_entity.type
_entity.pdbx_description
1 polymer ?
#
loop_
_entity_poly.entity_id
_entity_poly.type
_entity_poly.pdbx_seq_one_letter_code
_entity_poly.pdbx_strand_id
1 'polypeptide(L)'
;SRRSSVISLRQFQPELDYDQLVEAVVEDFARNYESCQVENVLHVDDGHFVKISDNVEQLKSWNWRFGQSPKFVLDRVLRPRSQFECRLRVTVVHGLIERIELIKKNQVSATFSEAALFTGIPFDTDALEQIIVSAIHSL
;
A
#
# COMPACT_ATOMS: atom_id res chain seq x y z
N SER A 1 2.74 -11.90 4.75
CA SER A 1 2.36 -12.99 3.83
C SER A 1 3.12 -14.26 4.19
N ARG A 2 2.51 -15.44 4.02
CA ARG A 2 3.26 -16.71 4.03
C ARG A 2 3.76 -16.96 2.62
N ARG A 3 5.03 -17.37 2.49
CA ARG A 3 5.59 -17.74 1.18
C ARG A 3 5.17 -19.18 0.86
N SER A 4 4.43 -19.33 -0.22
CA SER A 4 4.06 -20.61 -0.81
C SER A 4 4.58 -20.65 -2.24
N SER A 5 4.99 -21.83 -2.70
CA SER A 5 5.26 -22.03 -4.12
C SER A 5 3.93 -21.98 -4.87
N VAL A 6 3.86 -21.16 -5.92
CA VAL A 6 2.69 -21.05 -6.79
C VAL A 6 3.08 -21.44 -8.20
N ILE A 7 2.12 -22.01 -8.92
CA ILE A 7 2.28 -22.47 -10.30
C ILE A 7 1.13 -21.92 -11.13
N SER A 8 1.39 -21.58 -12.39
CA SER A 8 0.34 -21.18 -13.32
C SER A 8 -0.44 -22.41 -13.78
N LEU A 9 -1.76 -22.31 -13.87
CA LEU A 9 -2.61 -23.36 -14.45
C LEU A 9 -2.21 -23.68 -15.91
N ARG A 10 -1.65 -22.70 -16.63
CA ARG A 10 -1.13 -22.91 -18.00
C ARG A 10 0.03 -23.88 -18.10
N GLN A 11 0.71 -24.20 -17.00
CA GLN A 11 1.74 -25.24 -17.01
C GLN A 11 1.13 -26.65 -17.16
N PHE A 12 -0.15 -26.82 -16.83
CA PHE A 12 -0.88 -28.07 -17.01
C PHE A 12 -1.74 -28.04 -18.28
N GLN A 13 -2.31 -26.88 -18.60
CA GLN A 13 -3.11 -26.69 -19.81
C GLN A 13 -2.69 -25.40 -20.54
N PRO A 14 -1.76 -25.47 -21.51
CA PRO A 14 -1.18 -24.29 -22.16
C PRO A 14 -2.20 -23.36 -22.83
N GLU A 15 -3.24 -23.93 -23.41
CA GLU A 15 -4.30 -23.20 -24.13
C GLU A 15 -5.38 -22.63 -23.21
N LEU A 16 -5.29 -22.82 -21.88
CA LEU A 16 -6.29 -22.32 -20.94
C LEU A 16 -6.32 -20.78 -20.95
N ASP A 17 -7.47 -20.22 -21.29
CA ASP A 17 -7.77 -18.81 -21.18
C ASP A 17 -8.72 -18.49 -20.01
N TYR A 18 -9.02 -17.20 -19.86
CA TYR A 18 -9.87 -16.70 -18.79
C TYR A 18 -11.33 -17.15 -18.96
N ASP A 19 -11.86 -17.09 -20.19
CA ASP A 19 -13.26 -17.36 -20.47
C ASP A 19 -13.58 -18.85 -20.24
N GLN A 20 -12.69 -19.73 -20.71
CA GLN A 20 -12.76 -21.18 -20.46
C GLN A 20 -12.74 -21.52 -18.97
N LEU A 21 -11.93 -20.80 -18.17
CA LEU A 21 -11.87 -21.01 -16.73
C LEU A 21 -13.17 -20.55 -16.05
N VAL A 22 -13.70 -19.38 -16.43
CA VAL A 22 -14.95 -18.85 -15.87
C VAL A 22 -16.12 -19.77 -16.20
N GLU A 23 -16.24 -20.21 -17.46
CA GLU A 23 -17.28 -21.13 -17.89
C GLU A 23 -17.23 -22.44 -17.09
N ALA A 24 -16.05 -23.04 -16.96
CA ALA A 24 -15.88 -24.28 -16.18
C ALA A 24 -16.29 -24.12 -14.69
N VAL A 25 -16.01 -22.96 -14.08
CA VAL A 25 -16.43 -22.66 -12.69
C VAL A 25 -17.94 -22.44 -12.60
N VAL A 26 -18.53 -21.74 -13.56
CA VAL A 26 -19.98 -21.50 -13.63
C VAL A 26 -20.75 -22.81 -13.80
N GLU A 27 -20.30 -23.67 -14.72
CA GLU A 27 -20.90 -24.99 -14.94
C GLU A 27 -20.80 -25.85 -13.69
N ASP A 28 -19.63 -25.89 -13.04
CA ASP A 28 -19.45 -26.67 -11.82
C ASP A 28 -20.33 -26.15 -10.68
N PHE A 29 -20.47 -24.83 -10.53
CA PHE A 29 -21.39 -24.24 -9.57
C PHE A 29 -22.84 -24.63 -9.88
N ALA A 30 -23.30 -24.49 -11.12
CA ALA A 30 -24.66 -24.82 -11.52
C ALA A 30 -25.02 -26.31 -11.37
N ARG A 31 -24.04 -27.22 -11.47
CA ARG A 31 -24.24 -28.66 -11.21
C ARG A 31 -24.45 -28.96 -9.73
N ASN A 32 -23.81 -28.20 -8.84
CA ASN A 32 -23.77 -28.48 -7.41
C ASN A 32 -24.78 -27.67 -6.59
N TYR A 33 -25.34 -26.60 -7.16
CA TYR A 33 -26.26 -25.67 -6.51
C TYR A 33 -27.50 -25.42 -7.37
N GLU A 34 -28.44 -24.62 -6.86
CA GLU A 34 -29.63 -24.23 -7.61
C GLU A 34 -29.28 -23.42 -8.85
N SER A 35 -30.08 -23.57 -9.91
CA SER A 35 -29.90 -22.84 -11.16
C SER A 35 -30.00 -21.33 -10.91
N CYS A 36 -28.92 -20.59 -11.15
CA CYS A 36 -28.88 -19.14 -11.08
C CYS A 36 -28.72 -18.52 -12.47
N GLN A 37 -29.28 -17.33 -12.68
CA GLN A 37 -28.94 -16.52 -13.84
C GLN A 37 -27.53 -15.97 -13.66
N VAL A 38 -26.70 -16.14 -14.69
CA VAL A 38 -25.34 -15.61 -14.75
C VAL A 38 -25.35 -14.42 -15.69
N GLU A 39 -24.88 -13.27 -15.21
CA GLU A 39 -24.81 -12.04 -15.99
C GLU A 39 -23.39 -11.51 -15.98
N ASN A 40 -22.88 -11.16 -17.17
CA ASN A 40 -21.62 -10.47 -17.32
C ASN A 40 -21.85 -8.96 -17.17
N VAL A 41 -21.36 -8.40 -16.07
CA VAL A 41 -21.49 -6.97 -15.78
C VAL A 41 -20.37 -6.21 -16.48
N LEU A 42 -20.68 -5.58 -17.61
CA LEU A 42 -19.73 -4.79 -18.41
C LEU A 42 -19.60 -3.33 -17.93
N HIS A 43 -20.67 -2.80 -17.33
CA HIS A 43 -20.73 -1.46 -16.77
C HIS A 43 -21.25 -1.53 -15.34
N VAL A 44 -20.51 -0.91 -14.43
CA VAL A 44 -20.83 -0.86 -13.00
C VAL A 44 -21.13 0.59 -12.65
N ASP A 45 -22.38 0.89 -12.36
CA ASP A 45 -22.83 2.20 -11.93
C ASP A 45 -23.83 2.09 -10.77
N ASP A 46 -24.19 3.24 -10.19
CA ASP A 46 -25.12 3.30 -9.07
C ASP A 46 -26.57 2.93 -9.43
N GLY A 47 -26.88 2.83 -10.72
CA GLY A 47 -28.17 2.32 -11.21
C GLY A 47 -28.28 0.80 -11.10
N HIS A 48 -27.17 0.09 -11.27
CA HIS A 48 -27.09 -1.37 -11.15
C HIS A 48 -26.70 -1.82 -9.74
N PHE A 49 -25.80 -1.08 -9.09
CA PHE A 49 -25.28 -1.40 -7.76
C PHE A 49 -25.34 -0.17 -6.86
N VAL A 50 -26.28 -0.18 -5.92
CA VAL A 50 -26.49 0.94 -4.99
C VAL A 50 -25.19 1.30 -4.27
N LYS A 51 -24.75 2.56 -4.38
CA LYS A 51 -23.55 3.14 -3.74
C LYS A 51 -22.22 2.55 -4.21
N ILE A 52 -22.16 1.98 -5.40
CA ILE A 52 -20.91 1.43 -5.92
C ILE A 52 -19.87 2.52 -6.17
N SER A 53 -20.28 3.72 -6.59
CA SER A 53 -19.36 4.85 -6.77
C SER A 53 -18.69 5.25 -5.45
N ASP A 54 -19.47 5.35 -4.37
CA ASP A 54 -18.97 5.66 -3.04
C ASP A 54 -17.96 4.60 -2.57
N ASN A 55 -18.28 3.32 -2.79
CA ASN A 55 -17.38 2.22 -2.48
C ASN A 55 -16.09 2.30 -3.31
N VAL A 56 -16.19 2.57 -4.60
CA VAL A 56 -15.03 2.71 -5.49
C VAL A 56 -14.12 3.85 -5.03
N GLU A 57 -14.68 5.01 -4.69
CA GLU A 57 -13.91 6.15 -4.18
C GLU A 57 -13.30 5.86 -2.81
N GLN A 58 -14.03 5.16 -1.92
CA GLN A 58 -13.48 4.68 -0.67
C GLN A 58 -12.29 3.75 -0.89
N LEU A 59 -12.40 2.76 -1.78
CA LEU A 59 -11.35 1.80 -2.08
C LEU A 59 -10.10 2.47 -2.68
N LYS A 60 -10.27 3.58 -3.40
CA LYS A 60 -9.15 4.40 -3.93
C LYS A 60 -8.52 5.30 -2.88
N SER A 61 -9.26 5.68 -1.83
CA SER A 61 -8.80 6.62 -0.81
C SER A 61 -7.53 6.15 -0.10
N TRP A 62 -6.70 7.11 0.33
CA TRP A 62 -5.50 6.83 1.13
C TRP A 62 -5.84 6.05 2.41
N ASN A 63 -6.92 6.46 3.08
CA ASN A 63 -7.37 5.85 4.33
C ASN A 63 -7.68 4.35 4.17
N TRP A 64 -8.19 3.94 3.01
CA TRP A 64 -8.40 2.53 2.71
C TRP A 64 -7.11 1.83 2.30
N ARG A 65 -6.40 2.36 1.30
CA ARG A 65 -5.21 1.71 0.73
C ARG A 65 -4.06 1.56 1.72
N PHE A 66 -3.88 2.54 2.60
CA PHE A 66 -2.73 2.65 3.48
C PHE A 66 -3.11 2.99 4.92
N GLY A 67 -4.26 3.64 5.15
CA GLY A 67 -4.72 4.03 6.49
C GLY A 67 -4.98 2.87 7.45
N GLN A 68 -5.21 1.67 6.92
CA GLN A 68 -5.37 0.45 7.73
C GLN A 68 -4.03 -0.21 8.09
N SER A 69 -2.90 0.34 7.65
CA SER A 69 -1.58 -0.20 8.00
C SER A 69 -1.33 -0.06 9.50
N PRO A 70 -0.85 -1.11 10.19
CA PRO A 70 -0.48 -1.01 11.59
C PRO A 70 0.67 -0.03 11.76
N LYS A 71 0.84 0.48 12.98
CA LYS A 71 1.99 1.32 13.33
C LYS A 71 3.30 0.63 12.97
N PHE A 72 4.18 1.35 12.28
CA PHE A 72 5.53 0.88 11.99
C PHE A 72 6.55 2.03 12.08
N VAL A 73 7.83 1.67 12.12
CA VAL A 73 8.93 2.63 12.13
C VAL A 73 9.86 2.31 10.97
N LEU A 74 10.01 3.27 10.05
CA LEU A 74 11.08 3.25 9.07
C LEU A 74 12.37 3.67 9.78
N ASP A 75 13.38 2.81 9.75
CA ASP A 75 14.71 3.08 10.31
C ASP A 75 15.74 2.99 9.18
N ARG A 76 16.40 4.11 8.85
CA ARG A 76 17.34 4.22 7.74
C ARG A 76 18.58 4.99 8.14
N VAL A 77 19.72 4.53 7.65
CA VAL A 77 21.00 5.23 7.78
C VAL A 77 21.19 6.13 6.57
N LEU A 78 21.38 7.43 6.81
CA LEU A 78 21.73 8.42 5.80
C LEU A 78 23.24 8.68 5.85
N ARG A 79 23.85 8.80 4.67
CA ARG A 79 25.28 9.09 4.49
C ARG A 79 25.47 10.25 3.50
N PRO A 80 25.07 11.48 3.88
CA PRO A 80 25.08 12.61 2.95
C PRO A 80 26.49 13.02 2.50
N ARG A 81 27.53 12.73 3.29
CA ARG A 81 28.95 12.87 2.93
C ARG A 81 29.75 11.81 3.70
N SER A 82 30.86 11.31 3.14
CA SER A 82 31.66 10.17 3.65
C SER A 82 32.20 10.30 5.10
N GLN A 83 31.97 11.43 5.77
CA GLN A 83 32.43 11.72 7.13
C GLN A 83 31.31 11.82 8.17
N PHE A 84 30.03 11.85 7.77
CA PHE A 84 28.90 11.96 8.70
C PHE A 84 27.83 10.92 8.40
N GLU A 85 27.49 10.13 9.43
CA GLU A 85 26.43 9.13 9.40
C GLU A 85 25.36 9.54 10.41
N CYS A 86 24.13 9.64 9.95
CA CYS A 86 22.97 9.83 10.82
C CYS A 86 21.90 8.78 10.52
N ARG A 87 21.03 8.55 11.49
CA ARG A 87 19.92 7.60 11.38
C ARG A 87 18.62 8.37 11.40
N LEU A 88 17.87 8.24 10.31
CA LEU A 88 16.51 8.75 10.16
C LEU A 88 15.54 7.70 10.65
N ARG A 89 14.70 8.08 11.60
CA ARG A 89 13.57 7.30 12.08
C ARG A 89 12.27 8.03 11.77
N VAL A 90 11.38 7.37 11.03
CA VAL A 90 10.03 7.88 10.74
C VAL A 90 9.03 6.91 11.32
N THR A 91 8.26 7.37 12.29
CA THR A 91 7.14 6.62 12.87
C THR A 91 5.88 6.93 12.05
N VAL A 92 5.23 5.87 11.56
CA VAL A 92 4.04 5.97 10.72
C VAL A 92 2.91 5.25 11.41
N VAL A 93 1.75 5.92 11.50
CA VAL A 93 0.52 5.40 12.09
C VAL A 93 -0.62 5.68 11.13
N HIS A 94 -1.41 4.65 10.81
CA HIS A 94 -2.49 4.75 9.83
C HIS A 94 -2.03 5.35 8.50
N GLY A 95 -0.86 4.94 8.03
CA GLY A 95 -0.26 5.46 6.78
C GLY A 95 0.08 6.95 6.82
N LEU A 96 0.03 7.61 7.97
CA LEU A 96 0.41 9.01 8.16
C LEU A 96 1.68 9.12 9.00
N ILE A 97 2.49 10.12 8.71
CA ILE A 97 3.71 10.39 9.48
C ILE A 97 3.31 10.96 10.84
N GLU A 98 3.67 10.23 11.90
CA GLU A 98 3.41 10.65 13.29
C GLU A 98 4.62 11.39 13.88
N ARG A 99 5.83 10.89 13.61
CA ARG A 99 7.04 11.43 14.21
C ARG A 99 8.27 11.19 13.35
N ILE A 100 9.16 12.17 13.31
CA ILE A 100 10.45 12.08 12.65
C ILE A 100 11.56 12.37 13.65
N GLU A 101 12.59 11.54 13.64
CA GLU A 101 13.72 11.60 14.54
C GLU A 101 15.02 11.46 13.74
N LEU A 102 15.97 12.39 13.97
CA LEU A 102 17.30 12.35 13.37
C LEU A 102 18.33 12.09 14.46
N ILE A 103 19.00 10.95 14.39
CA ILE A 103 19.97 10.52 15.39
C ILE A 103 21.38 10.62 14.78
N LYS A 104 22.20 11.54 15.30
CA LYS A 104 23.62 11.66 14.94
C LYS A 104 24.47 10.73 15.82
N LYS A 105 25.61 10.20 15.32
CA LYS A 105 26.52 9.35 16.12
C LYS A 105 26.87 10.07 17.44
N ASN A 106 26.43 9.51 18.56
CA ASN A 106 26.67 9.97 19.94
C ASN A 106 25.89 11.21 20.42
N GLN A 107 24.78 11.60 19.76
CA GLN A 107 23.87 12.63 20.28
C GLN A 107 22.46 12.10 20.54
N VAL A 108 21.75 12.76 21.46
CA VAL A 108 20.32 12.53 21.72
C VAL A 108 19.54 12.86 20.44
N SER A 109 18.53 12.04 20.15
CA SER A 109 17.56 12.23 19.06
C SER A 109 17.14 13.70 18.97
N ALA A 110 17.46 14.36 17.85
CA ALA A 110 17.03 15.72 17.59
C ALA A 110 15.93 15.70 16.54
N THR A 111 14.84 16.42 16.82
CA THR A 111 13.88 16.80 15.80
C THR A 111 14.46 18.00 15.06
N PHE A 112 14.55 17.94 13.73
CA PHE A 112 14.92 19.11 12.94
C PHE A 112 13.70 20.03 12.76
N SER A 113 13.92 21.34 12.58
CA SER A 113 12.88 22.39 12.57
C SER A 113 11.71 22.09 11.63
N GLU A 114 12.00 21.49 10.48
CA GLU A 114 11.06 21.22 9.41
C GLU A 114 10.26 19.92 9.62
N ALA A 115 10.64 19.07 10.59
CA ALA A 115 9.96 17.78 10.83
C ALA A 115 8.47 17.94 11.16
N ALA A 116 8.10 19.05 11.81
CA ALA A 116 6.70 19.34 12.13
C ALA A 116 5.82 19.55 10.88
N LEU A 117 6.41 20.00 9.75
CA LEU A 117 5.69 20.21 8.49
C LEU A 117 5.16 18.91 7.88
N PHE A 118 5.79 17.79 8.23
CA PHE A 118 5.46 16.47 7.71
C PHE A 118 4.58 15.67 8.67
N THR A 119 4.17 16.22 9.81
CA THR A 119 3.31 15.48 10.74
C THR A 119 1.87 15.47 10.24
N GLY A 120 1.25 14.29 10.19
CA GLY A 120 -0.13 14.09 9.78
C GLY A 120 -0.36 13.97 8.26
N ILE A 121 0.68 14.09 7.44
CA ILE A 121 0.56 13.88 5.99
C ILE A 121 0.81 12.41 5.62
N PRO A 122 0.33 11.97 4.44
CA PRO A 122 0.62 10.65 3.88
C PRO A 122 2.11 10.29 3.91
N PHE A 123 2.41 9.07 4.36
CA PHE A 123 3.73 8.49 4.20
C PHE A 123 3.87 7.92 2.78
N ASP A 124 4.18 8.78 1.82
CA ASP A 124 4.44 8.43 0.42
C ASP A 124 5.89 8.77 -0.01
N THR A 125 6.18 8.54 -1.29
CA THR A 125 7.51 8.77 -1.86
C THR A 125 7.89 10.26 -1.79
N ASP A 126 6.98 11.16 -2.16
CA ASP A 126 7.26 12.59 -2.24
C ASP A 126 7.56 13.17 -0.84
N ALA A 127 6.74 12.79 0.15
CA ALA A 127 6.96 13.17 1.54
C ALA A 127 8.30 12.64 2.06
N LEU A 128 8.63 11.37 1.77
CA LEU A 128 9.88 10.77 2.20
C LEU A 128 11.11 11.44 1.58
N GLU A 129 11.06 11.77 0.29
CA GLU A 129 12.13 12.50 -0.41
C GLU A 129 12.38 13.87 0.22
N GLN A 130 11.31 14.64 0.47
CA GLN A 130 11.41 15.95 1.11
C GLN A 130 11.97 15.85 2.54
N ILE A 131 11.53 14.85 3.31
CA ILE A 131 12.06 14.58 4.66
C ILE A 131 13.57 14.31 4.59
N ILE A 132 14.02 13.48 3.64
CA ILE A 132 15.44 13.17 3.49
C ILE A 132 16.23 14.43 3.13
N VAL A 133 15.75 15.24 2.17
CA VAL A 133 16.40 16.49 1.78
C VAL A 133 16.49 17.46 2.95
N SER A 134 15.39 17.70 3.68
CA SER A 134 15.37 18.54 4.88
C SER A 134 16.32 18.00 5.95
N ALA A 135 16.28 16.71 6.24
CA ALA A 135 17.15 16.08 7.22
C ALA A 135 18.64 16.22 6.85
N ILE A 136 18.99 16.19 5.56
CA ILE A 136 20.36 16.42 5.08
C ILE A 136 20.78 17.89 5.24
N HIS A 137 19.89 18.84 4.97
CA HIS A 137 20.19 20.27 5.14
C HIS A 137 20.34 20.67 6.62
N SER A 138 19.70 19.95 7.55
CA SER A 138 19.83 20.18 8.99
C SER A 138 21.09 19.52 9.62
N LEU A 139 21.93 18.85 8.84
CA LEU A 139 23.15 18.18 9.31
C LEU A 139 24.35 19.12 9.35
#